data_AF-A0A922T908-F1
#
_entry.id   AF-A0A922T908-F1
#
_cell.length_a   1.000
_cell.length_b   1.000
_cell.length_c   1.000
_cell.angle_alpha   90.00
_cell.angle_beta   90.00
_cell.angle_gamma   90.00
#
_symmetry.space_group_name_H-M   'P 1'
#
loop_
_entity.id
_entity.type
_entity.pdbx_description
1 polymer ?
#
loop_
_entity_poly.entity_id
_entity_poly.type
_entity_poly.pdbx_seq_one_letter_code
_entity_poly.pdbx_strand_id
1 'polypeptide(L)'
;MTKVLVSPIKSFPLTGRALCLTDEAGQLTAGCHKDGSPLEQRFSGGAFTLAEADGSCLVPPADFAAVLDYCERIIEGDVRASTAPGVVMMLAAAVMAVMLSWPVASPPEPAAAAMGDA
;
A
#
# COMPACT_ATOMS: atom_id res chain seq x y z
N MET A 1 -2.22 -1.48 18.79
CA MET A 1 -2.54 -0.97 17.44
C MET A 1 -1.39 -0.09 17.00
N THR A 2 -0.56 -0.58 16.08
CA THR A 2 0.50 0.23 15.47
C THR A 2 -0.18 1.27 14.59
N LYS A 3 -0.01 2.55 14.91
CA LYS A 3 -0.59 3.65 14.14
C LYS A 3 0.32 3.89 12.94
N VAL A 4 -0.17 3.61 11.73
CA VAL A 4 0.57 3.91 10.50
C VAL A 4 0.52 5.42 10.25
N LEU A 5 1.68 6.06 10.10
CA LEU A 5 1.74 7.47 9.70
C LEU A 5 1.43 7.58 8.22
N VAL A 6 0.42 8.38 7.89
CA VAL A 6 -0.09 8.54 6.53
C VAL A 6 -0.44 9.98 6.25
N SER A 7 -0.14 10.41 5.03
CA SER A 7 -0.48 11.72 4.48
C SER A 7 -1.64 11.59 3.48
N PRO A 8 -2.77 12.29 3.68
CA PRO A 8 -3.90 12.20 2.77
C PRO A 8 -3.61 12.88 1.42
N ILE A 9 -3.85 12.16 0.33
CA ILE A 9 -3.75 12.68 -1.05
C ILE A 9 -5.13 13.00 -1.65
N LYS A 10 -6.20 12.39 -1.12
CA LYS A 10 -7.60 12.69 -1.52
C LYS A 10 -8.57 12.34 -0.39
N SER A 11 -9.47 13.26 -0.07
CA SER A 11 -10.58 13.00 0.86
C SER A 11 -11.90 12.78 0.12
N PHE A 12 -12.77 11.93 0.66
CA PHE A 12 -14.11 11.61 0.16
C PHE A 12 -15.16 12.05 1.18
N PRO A 13 -15.70 13.29 1.09
CA PRO A 13 -16.54 13.87 2.14
C PRO A 13 -17.82 13.09 2.44
N LEU A 14 -18.40 12.41 1.43
CA LEU A 14 -19.64 11.64 1.60
C LEU A 14 -19.47 10.39 2.48
N THR A 15 -18.27 9.80 2.48
CA THR A 15 -17.96 8.59 3.24
C THR A 15 -17.04 8.84 4.43
N GLY A 16 -16.44 10.04 4.51
CA GLY A 16 -15.40 10.35 5.49
C GLY A 16 -14.07 9.62 5.24
N ARG A 17 -13.94 8.94 4.10
CA ARG A 17 -12.73 8.18 3.75
C ARG A 17 -11.64 9.10 3.23
N ALA A 18 -10.40 8.66 3.36
CA ALA A 18 -9.25 9.32 2.75
C ALA A 18 -8.34 8.29 2.07
N LEU A 19 -7.96 8.59 0.83
CA LEU A 19 -6.83 7.94 0.17
C LEU A 19 -5.56 8.64 0.66
N CYS A 20 -4.61 7.85 1.16
CA CYS A 20 -3.38 8.36 1.75
C CYS A 20 -2.17 7.62 1.20
N LEU A 21 -1.00 8.23 1.35
CA LEU A 21 0.30 7.58 1.21
C LEU A 21 0.93 7.41 2.59
N THR A 22 1.67 6.34 2.80
CA THR A 22 2.46 6.14 4.01
C THR A 22 3.65 7.09 4.03
N ASP A 23 3.93 7.66 5.19
CA ASP A 23 5.09 8.56 5.35
C ASP A 23 6.39 7.77 5.52
N GLU A 24 6.29 6.54 6.03
CA GLU A 24 7.41 5.68 6.38
C GLU A 24 7.08 4.19 6.14
N ALA A 25 8.13 3.38 6.01
CA ALA A 25 8.00 1.94 5.88
C ALA A 25 7.56 1.32 7.21
N GLY A 26 6.85 0.20 7.15
CA GLY A 26 6.34 -0.46 8.34
C GLY A 26 5.81 -1.86 8.09
N GLN A 27 5.16 -2.39 9.12
CA GLN A 27 4.53 -3.71 9.07
C GLN A 27 3.18 -3.71 9.77
N LEU A 28 2.25 -4.48 9.21
CA LEU A 28 0.93 -4.74 9.75
C LEU A 28 0.62 -6.23 9.75
N THR A 29 -0.17 -6.69 10.71
CA THR A 29 -0.68 -8.05 10.70
C THR A 29 -1.87 -8.13 9.74
N ALA A 30 -1.70 -8.83 8.62
CA ALA A 30 -2.71 -9.04 7.58
C ALA A 30 -3.56 -10.30 7.80
N GLY A 31 -3.34 -11.01 8.91
CA GLY A 31 -4.10 -12.20 9.30
C GLY A 31 -3.28 -13.12 10.17
N CYS A 32 -3.68 -14.39 10.22
CA CYS A 32 -2.90 -15.46 10.83
C CYS A 32 -2.67 -16.58 9.80
N HIS A 33 -1.49 -17.17 9.83
CA HIS A 33 -1.23 -18.45 9.20
C HIS A 33 -2.10 -19.55 9.81
N LYS A 34 -2.17 -20.70 9.15
CA LYS A 34 -2.97 -21.85 9.61
C LYS A 34 -2.52 -22.40 10.97
N ASP A 35 -1.27 -22.14 11.36
CA ASP A 35 -0.69 -22.51 12.66
C ASP A 35 -0.98 -21.47 13.76
N GLY A 36 -1.72 -20.40 13.45
CA GLY A 36 -2.04 -19.32 14.36
C GLY A 36 -0.97 -18.25 14.48
N SER A 37 0.17 -18.39 13.80
CA SER A 37 1.19 -17.34 13.78
C SER A 37 0.71 -16.11 12.98
N PRO A 38 1.07 -14.87 13.38
CA PRO A 38 0.66 -13.67 12.66
C PRO A 38 1.24 -13.67 11.24
N LEU A 39 0.40 -13.40 10.25
CA LEU A 39 0.85 -13.09 8.89
C LEU A 39 1.20 -11.61 8.84
N GLU A 40 2.49 -11.29 8.76
CA GLU A 40 2.96 -9.92 8.65
C GLU A 40 3.04 -9.47 7.18
N GLN A 41 2.45 -8.32 6.89
CA GLN A 41 2.57 -7.62 5.62
C GLN A 41 3.43 -6.38 5.85
N ARG A 42 4.53 -6.30 5.10
CA ARG A 42 5.42 -5.14 5.08
C ARG A 42 4.99 -4.18 3.98
N PHE A 43 5.26 -2.89 4.19
CA PHE A 43 5.01 -1.83 3.22
C PHE A 43 6.11 -0.79 3.29
N SER A 44 6.32 -0.08 2.18
CA SER A 44 7.32 0.97 2.06
C SER A 44 6.76 2.34 2.45
N GLY A 45 7.63 3.34 2.61
CA GLY A 45 7.19 4.74 2.56
C GLY A 45 6.70 5.07 1.14
N GLY A 46 5.57 5.76 1.01
CA GLY A 46 4.89 6.00 -0.26
C GLY A 46 3.93 4.88 -0.71
N ALA A 47 3.72 3.85 0.11
CA ALA A 47 2.65 2.87 -0.11
C ALA A 47 1.29 3.54 0.00
N PHE A 48 0.31 3.12 -0.79
CA PHE A 48 -1.04 3.70 -0.71
C PHE A 48 -1.89 2.94 0.30
N THR A 49 -2.83 3.63 0.93
CA THR A 49 -3.85 3.04 1.80
C THR A 49 -5.17 3.79 1.65
N LEU A 50 -6.28 3.13 1.97
CA LEU A 50 -7.60 3.75 2.06
C LEU A 50 -8.05 3.74 3.52
N ALA A 51 -8.03 4.90 4.16
CA ALA A 51 -8.46 5.07 5.53
C ALA A 51 -9.97 5.33 5.62
N GLU A 52 -10.62 4.73 6.61
CA GLU A 52 -11.97 5.05 7.07
C GLU A 52 -11.96 6.30 7.96
N ALA A 53 -13.16 6.84 8.23
CA ALA A 53 -13.34 8.04 9.06
C ALA A 53 -12.84 7.87 10.51
N ASP A 54 -12.81 6.63 11.02
CA ASP A 54 -12.31 6.29 12.35
C ASP A 54 -10.78 6.09 12.40
N GLY A 55 -10.10 6.26 11.26
CA GLY A 55 -8.66 6.04 11.12
C GLY A 55 -8.25 4.59 10.94
N SER A 56 -9.19 3.65 10.87
CA SER A 56 -8.91 2.27 10.45
C SER A 56 -8.60 2.22 8.94
N CYS A 57 -7.88 1.20 8.50
CA CYS A 57 -7.58 1.00 7.09
C CYS A 57 -8.62 0.07 6.47
N LEU A 58 -9.43 0.58 5.53
CA LEU A 58 -10.30 -0.24 4.69
C LEU A 58 -9.48 -1.06 3.69
N VAL A 59 -8.45 -0.43 3.11
CA VAL A 59 -7.42 -1.11 2.33
C VAL A 59 -6.12 -0.93 3.10
N PRO A 60 -5.44 -2.00 3.55
CA PRO A 60 -4.17 -1.86 4.24
C PRO A 60 -3.11 -1.26 3.31
N PRO A 61 -2.08 -0.58 3.86
CA PRO A 61 -0.93 -0.13 3.10
C PRO A 61 -0.38 -1.19 2.15
N ALA A 62 -0.30 -0.85 0.87
CA ALA A 62 0.19 -1.72 -0.19
C ALA A 62 1.14 -0.96 -1.12
N ASP A 63 2.26 -1.60 -1.44
CA ASP A 63 3.22 -1.09 -2.41
C ASP A 63 2.68 -1.26 -3.83
N PHE A 64 2.92 -0.27 -4.70
CA PHE A 64 2.48 -0.34 -6.10
C PHE A 64 3.05 -1.55 -6.84
N ALA A 65 4.28 -1.97 -6.52
CA ALA A 65 4.89 -3.18 -7.07
C ALA A 65 4.08 -4.44 -6.71
N ALA A 66 3.68 -4.58 -5.45
CA ALA A 66 2.87 -5.73 -5.02
C ALA A 66 1.48 -5.75 -5.69
N VAL A 67 0.91 -4.57 -5.95
CA VAL A 67 -0.35 -4.47 -6.71
C VAL A 67 -0.15 -4.82 -8.18
N LEU A 68 0.98 -4.44 -8.78
CA LEU A 68 1.30 -4.80 -10.16
C LEU A 68 1.44 -6.32 -10.31
N ASP A 69 2.20 -6.97 -9.43
CA ASP A 69 2.33 -8.44 -9.40
C ASP A 69 0.96 -9.12 -9.26
N TYR A 70 0.06 -8.51 -8.47
CA TYR A 70 -1.30 -9.00 -8.30
C TYR A 70 -2.14 -8.84 -9.58
N CYS A 71 -2.04 -7.70 -10.26
CA CYS A 71 -2.69 -7.47 -11.54
C CYS A 71 -2.23 -8.46 -12.61
N GLU A 72 -0.92 -8.74 -12.68
CA GLU A 72 -0.36 -9.73 -13.61
C GLU A 72 -0.98 -11.10 -13.38
N ARG A 73 -1.06 -11.57 -12.12
CA ARG A 73 -1.72 -12.84 -11.79
C ARG A 73 -3.19 -12.89 -12.21
N ILE A 74 -3.93 -11.80 -12.07
CA ILE A 74 -5.32 -11.73 -12.56
C ILE A 74 -5.36 -11.88 -14.08
N ILE A 75 -4.49 -11.16 -14.81
CA ILE A 75 -4.42 -11.18 -16.27
C ILE A 75 -4.02 -12.57 -16.78
N GLU A 76 -3.12 -13.25 -16.08
CA GLU A 76 -2.70 -14.63 -16.36
C GLU A 76 -3.77 -15.68 -16.01
N GLY A 77 -4.90 -15.28 -15.42
CA GLY A 77 -6.03 -16.15 -15.14
C GLY A 77 -5.98 -16.88 -13.80
N ASP A 78 -5.22 -16.39 -12.82
CA ASP A 78 -5.26 -16.91 -11.44
C ASP A 78 -6.66 -16.66 -10.83
N VAL A 79 -7.47 -17.74 -10.77
CA VAL A 79 -8.84 -17.72 -10.24
C VAL A 79 -8.89 -17.29 -8.77
N ARG A 80 -7.84 -17.58 -7.98
CA ARG A 80 -7.79 -17.15 -6.59
C ARG A 80 -7.54 -15.65 -6.49
N ALA A 81 -6.71 -15.11 -7.38
CA ALA A 81 -6.44 -13.67 -7.41
C ALA A 81 -7.69 -12.87 -7.83
N SER A 82 -8.42 -13.35 -8.85
CA SER A 82 -9.59 -12.65 -9.40
C SER A 82 -10.82 -12.66 -8.51
N THR A 83 -10.91 -13.60 -7.56
CA THR A 83 -12.06 -13.75 -6.65
C THR A 83 -11.75 -13.29 -5.23
N ALA A 84 -10.58 -12.71 -4.98
CA ALA A 84 -10.20 -12.29 -3.64
C ALA A 84 -11.10 -11.15 -3.13
N PRO A 85 -11.61 -11.25 -1.88
CA PRO A 85 -12.40 -10.18 -1.27
C PRO A 85 -11.62 -8.86 -1.25
N GLY A 86 -12.30 -7.76 -1.59
CA GLY A 86 -11.72 -6.42 -1.54
C GLY A 86 -10.78 -6.06 -2.70
N VAL A 87 -10.51 -6.97 -3.64
CA VAL A 87 -9.61 -6.73 -4.78
C VAL A 87 -10.02 -5.50 -5.61
N VAL A 88 -11.32 -5.32 -5.87
CA VAL A 88 -11.83 -4.19 -6.65
C VAL A 88 -11.56 -2.86 -5.93
N MET A 89 -11.71 -2.82 -4.61
CA MET A 89 -11.45 -1.62 -3.81
C MET A 89 -9.95 -1.30 -3.78
N MET A 90 -9.10 -2.31 -3.60
CA MET A 90 -7.65 -2.17 -3.64
C MET A 90 -7.19 -1.61 -4.99
N LEU A 91 -7.66 -2.19 -6.11
CA LEU A 91 -7.30 -1.74 -7.45
C LEU A 91 -7.80 -0.33 -7.75
N ALA A 92 -9.03 0.00 -7.35
CA ALA A 92 -9.57 1.36 -7.51
C ALA A 92 -8.75 2.40 -6.73
N ALA A 93 -8.37 2.08 -5.49
CA ALA A 93 -7.51 2.92 -4.67
C ALA A 93 -6.11 3.07 -5.29
N ALA A 94 -5.51 1.98 -5.76
CA ALA A 94 -4.21 1.99 -6.42
C ALA A 94 -4.20 2.87 -7.66
N VAL A 95 -5.19 2.72 -8.55
CA VAL A 95 -5.32 3.52 -9.77
C VAL A 95 -5.44 5.02 -9.44
N MET A 96 -6.28 5.38 -8.48
CA MET A 96 -6.38 6.78 -8.05
C MET A 96 -5.08 7.29 -7.43
N ALA A 97 -4.42 6.49 -6.61
CA ALA A 97 -3.17 6.89 -5.97
C ALA A 97 -2.07 7.14 -7.02
N VAL A 98 -1.93 6.28 -8.03
CA VAL A 98 -1.01 6.51 -9.16
C VAL A 98 -1.35 7.81 -9.90
N MET A 99 -2.63 8.02 -10.25
CA MET A 99 -3.05 9.21 -11.01
C MET A 99 -2.86 10.52 -10.24
N LEU A 100 -3.01 10.49 -8.92
CA LEU A 100 -2.90 11.68 -8.07
C LEU A 100 -1.47 11.96 -7.61
N SER A 101 -0.60 10.95 -7.64
CA SER A 101 0.79 11.03 -7.15
C SER A 101 1.80 11.16 -8.30
N TRP A 102 1.34 11.42 -9.52
CA TRP A 102 2.19 11.61 -10.70
C TRP A 102 2.63 13.08 -10.85
N PRO A 103 3.91 13.39 -11.13
CA PRO A 103 4.99 12.49 -11.55
C PRO A 103 5.64 11.83 -10.33
N VAL A 104 5.85 10.51 -10.42
CA VAL A 104 6.49 9.69 -9.39
C VAL A 104 7.68 10.42 -8.79
N ALA A 105 7.66 10.66 -7.47
CA ALA A 105 8.82 11.15 -6.75
C ALA A 105 10.00 10.21 -7.04
N SER A 106 11.13 10.78 -7.47
CA SER A 106 12.32 10.01 -7.86
C SER A 106 12.71 8.99 -6.77
N PRO A 107 13.21 7.80 -7.16
CA PRO A 107 13.74 6.83 -6.22
C PRO A 107 14.83 7.48 -5.33
N PRO A 108 15.02 7.00 -4.08
CA PRO A 108 16.06 7.54 -3.22
C PRO A 108 17.41 7.44 -3.95
N GLU A 109 18.11 8.57 -4.03
CA GLU A 109 19.46 8.65 -4.55
C GLU A 109 20.31 7.54 -3.89
N PRO A 110 21.07 6.75 -4.67
CA PRO A 110 21.83 5.64 -4.11
C PRO A 110 22.69 6.15 -2.96
N ALA A 111 22.62 5.43 -1.84
CA ALA A 111 23.30 5.78 -0.60
C ALA A 111 24.73 6.25 -0.92
N ALA A 112 25.05 7.50 -0.54
CA ALA A 112 26.41 7.96 -0.44
C ALA A 112 27.14 7.10 0.61
N ALA A 113 27.70 5.98 0.15
CA ALA A 113 28.68 5.16 0.83
C ALA A 113 29.60 4.64 -0.29
N ALA A 114 30.87 5.00 -0.39
CA ALA A 114 31.80 5.27 0.68
C ALA A 114 32.79 6.39 0.34
N MET A 115 33.07 7.17 1.38
CA MET A 115 34.30 7.88 1.66
C MET A 115 35.54 7.04 1.31
N GLY A 116 36.54 7.66 0.70
CA GLY A 116 37.86 7.07 0.46
C GLY A 116 38.86 8.16 0.09
N ASP A 117 39.51 8.73 1.10
CA ASP A 117 40.74 9.51 1.01
C ASP A 117 41.75 8.87 0.04
N ALA A 118 42.33 9.70 -0.83
CA ALA A 118 43.73 9.63 -1.26
C ALA A 118 44.16 10.96 -1.87
#